data_AF-A0AA42HIU6-F1
#
_entry.id   AF-A0AA42HIU6-F1
#
_cell.length_a   1.000
_cell.length_b   1.000
_cell.length_c   1.000
_cell.angle_alpha   90.00
_cell.angle_beta   90.00
_cell.angle_gamma   90.00
#
_symmetry.space_group_name_H-M   'P 1'
#
loop_
_entity.id
_entity.type
_entity.pdbx_description
1 polymer ?
#
loop_
_entity_poly.entity_id
_entity_poly.type
_entity_poly.pdbx_seq_one_letter_code
_entity_poly.pdbx_strand_id
1 'polypeptide(L)'
;MNKTLLALLMPLTLAACGGSSSDSQYNELVTPTFLHNVQRIDRDMESLVNGDFDAGQGASAARRVENPASHIAELEHDLNQVQQLRHSEDASRFASSLSRYYELQIGYYQQLKRYAETADKARKEALAQELNVAYQALRVLPDQVLAAQKQFVERADLPH
;
A
#
# COMPACT_ATOMS: atom_id res chain seq x y z
N MET A 1 27.67 17.40 21.18
CA MET A 1 26.41 17.58 21.94
C MET A 1 25.87 18.96 21.63
N ASN A 2 24.84 19.05 20.78
CA ASN A 2 23.95 20.21 20.70
C ASN A 2 22.56 19.63 20.42
N LYS A 3 21.81 19.48 21.51
CA LYS A 3 20.37 19.22 21.49
C LYS A 3 19.66 20.50 21.03
N THR A 4 18.41 20.34 20.62
CA THR A 4 17.39 21.39 20.43
C THR A 4 17.24 21.93 19.01
N LEU A 5 16.45 21.21 18.21
CA LEU A 5 15.58 21.76 17.16
C LEU A 5 14.35 20.85 17.05
N LEU A 6 13.63 20.80 18.17
CA LEU A 6 12.35 20.09 18.33
C LEU A 6 11.34 21.15 18.79
N ALA A 7 11.03 22.08 17.89
CA ALA A 7 10.12 23.20 18.17
C ALA A 7 9.54 23.74 16.85
N LEU A 8 8.73 22.92 16.19
CA LEU A 8 7.77 23.35 15.17
C LEU A 8 6.57 22.37 15.18
N LEU A 9 6.01 22.20 16.38
CA LEU A 9 4.67 21.66 16.59
C LEU A 9 3.86 22.78 17.26
N MET A 10 3.34 23.69 16.43
CA MET A 10 2.29 24.62 16.84
C MET A 10 0.95 24.05 16.39
N PRO A 11 -0.07 24.00 17.28
CA PRO A 11 -1.36 23.42 16.99
C PRO A 11 -2.22 24.44 16.24
N LEU A 12 -2.60 24.11 15.00
CA LEU A 12 -3.69 24.78 14.31
C LEU A 12 -5.01 24.10 14.71
N THR A 13 -5.55 24.51 15.85
CA THR A 13 -6.97 24.32 16.13
C THR A 13 -7.59 25.71 16.18
N LEU A 14 -8.58 25.97 15.32
CA LEU A 14 -9.82 26.70 15.65
C LEU A 14 -10.79 26.73 14.44
N ALA A 15 -11.89 26.00 14.64
CA ALA A 15 -13.24 26.24 14.14
C ALA A 15 -13.62 25.96 12.66
N ALA A 16 -13.93 24.68 12.40
CA ALA A 16 -15.16 24.30 11.69
C ALA A 16 -15.84 23.14 12.44
N CYS A 17 -16.69 23.47 13.42
CA CYS A 17 -17.66 22.51 13.94
C CYS A 17 -18.79 22.39 12.91
N GLY A 18 -18.79 21.34 12.09
CA GLY A 18 -19.84 21.14 11.09
C GLY A 18 -19.65 19.92 10.18
N GLY A 19 -19.42 18.74 10.78
CA GLY A 19 -19.33 17.45 10.05
C GLY A 19 -17.97 17.22 9.40
N SER A 20 -17.42 16.02 9.57
CA SER A 20 -16.36 15.55 8.67
C SER A 20 -16.91 15.64 7.25
N SER A 21 -16.25 16.37 6.36
CA SER A 21 -16.58 16.24 4.94
C SER A 21 -16.38 14.77 4.56
N SER A 22 -17.16 14.27 3.59
CA SER A 22 -16.97 12.90 3.07
C SER A 22 -15.51 12.63 2.71
N ASP A 23 -14.80 13.68 2.33
CA ASP A 23 -13.43 13.70 1.87
C ASP A 23 -12.40 13.56 2.99
N SER A 24 -12.56 14.31 4.10
CA SER A 24 -11.68 14.15 5.25
C SER A 24 -11.81 12.74 5.84
N GLN A 25 -13.05 12.24 5.92
CA GLN A 25 -13.33 10.88 6.35
C GLN A 25 -12.75 9.84 5.38
N TYR A 26 -12.92 10.05 4.07
CA TYR A 26 -12.33 9.17 3.05
C TYR A 26 -10.82 9.05 3.24
N ASN A 27 -10.13 10.19 3.34
CA ASN A 27 -8.69 10.26 3.51
C ASN A 27 -8.21 9.53 4.77
N GLU A 28 -8.86 9.78 5.90
CA GLU A 28 -8.54 9.14 7.18
C GLU A 28 -8.70 7.61 7.14
N LEU A 29 -9.70 7.12 6.40
CA LEU A 29 -9.99 5.69 6.30
C LEU A 29 -9.03 4.94 5.38
N VAL A 30 -8.64 5.52 4.25
CA VAL A 30 -7.86 4.79 3.21
C VAL A 30 -6.34 4.95 3.36
N THR A 31 -5.87 6.06 3.92
CA THR A 31 -4.44 6.38 3.98
C THR A 31 -3.63 5.42 4.86
N PRO A 32 -4.07 5.06 6.09
CA PRO A 32 -3.30 4.16 6.94
C PRO A 32 -3.10 2.79 6.29
N THR A 33 -4.17 2.26 5.69
CA THR A 33 -4.16 0.99 4.95
C THR A 33 -3.21 1.06 3.76
N PHE A 34 -3.25 2.14 2.99
CA PHE A 34 -2.32 2.35 1.87
C PHE A 34 -0.86 2.33 2.34
N LEU A 35 -0.50 3.11 3.36
CA LEU A 35 0.87 3.16 3.89
C LEU A 35 1.33 1.81 4.45
N HIS A 36 0.43 1.08 5.12
CA HIS A 36 0.71 -0.28 5.57
C HIS A 36 1.05 -1.19 4.38
N ASN A 37 0.28 -1.12 3.30
CA ASN A 37 0.48 -1.91 2.09
C ASN A 37 1.78 -1.57 1.34
N VAL A 38 2.22 -0.31 1.36
CA VAL A 38 3.57 0.09 0.85
C VAL A 38 4.67 -0.57 1.68
N GLN A 39 4.60 -0.51 3.01
CA GLN A 39 5.62 -1.12 3.84
C GLN A 39 5.63 -2.65 3.74
N ARG A 40 4.45 -3.25 3.55
CA ARG A 40 4.32 -4.71 3.44
C ARG A 40 5.01 -5.24 2.20
N ILE A 41 4.84 -4.60 1.04
CA ILE A 41 5.48 -5.10 -0.19
C ILE A 41 7.00 -5.07 -0.11
N ASP A 42 7.59 -4.06 0.55
CA ASP A 42 9.04 -4.00 0.77
C ASP A 42 9.53 -5.16 1.65
N ARG A 43 8.81 -5.45 2.75
CA ARG A 43 9.13 -6.59 3.62
C ARG A 43 8.99 -7.94 2.92
N ASP A 44 7.97 -8.10 2.08
CA ASP A 44 7.72 -9.36 1.39
C ASP A 44 8.72 -9.56 0.25
N MET A 45 9.15 -8.50 -0.41
CA MET A 45 10.25 -8.58 -1.38
C MET A 45 11.57 -8.97 -0.70
N GLU A 46 11.87 -8.41 0.48
CA GLU A 46 13.03 -8.84 1.29
C GLU A 46 12.92 -10.33 1.65
N SER A 47 11.74 -10.78 2.08
CA SER A 47 11.49 -12.18 2.43
C SER A 47 11.61 -13.12 1.23
N LEU A 48 11.17 -12.68 0.04
CA LEU A 48 11.37 -13.40 -1.22
C LEU A 48 12.85 -13.57 -1.56
N VAL A 49 13.65 -12.50 -1.44
CA VAL A 49 15.10 -12.54 -1.67
C VAL A 49 15.80 -13.48 -0.69
N ASN A 50 15.31 -13.54 0.55
CA ASN A 50 15.84 -14.43 1.58
C ASN A 50 15.40 -15.89 1.41
N GLY A 51 14.54 -16.20 0.44
CA GLY A 51 14.04 -17.54 0.21
C GLY A 51 12.93 -17.98 1.18
N ASP A 52 12.33 -17.06 1.93
CA ASP A 52 11.31 -17.41 2.94
C ASP A 52 10.01 -17.96 2.31
N PHE A 53 9.82 -17.78 1.00
CA PHE A 53 8.73 -18.35 0.21
C PHE A 53 9.12 -19.68 -0.50
N ASP A 54 10.31 -20.24 -0.24
CA ASP A 54 10.73 -21.51 -0.80
C ASP A 54 10.10 -22.71 -0.08
N ALA A 55 9.39 -23.57 -0.83
CA ALA A 55 8.86 -24.83 -0.31
C ALA A 55 9.99 -25.71 0.25
N GLY A 56 9.95 -25.99 1.56
CA GLY A 56 10.84 -26.95 2.24
C GLY A 56 12.07 -26.33 2.92
N GLN A 57 12.38 -25.05 2.70
CA GLN A 57 13.20 -24.30 3.65
C GLN A 57 12.23 -23.81 4.72
N GLY A 58 12.22 -24.47 5.87
CA GLY A 58 11.40 -24.01 6.99
C GLY A 58 11.73 -22.55 7.23
N ALA A 59 10.76 -21.66 6.96
CA ALA A 59 10.86 -20.25 7.33
C ALA A 59 11.46 -20.23 8.73
N SER A 60 12.60 -19.56 8.91
CA SER A 60 13.25 -19.56 10.22
C SER A 60 12.16 -19.20 11.23
N ALA A 61 12.01 -19.97 12.31
CA ALA A 61 10.87 -19.84 13.21
C ALA A 61 10.66 -18.41 13.77
N ALA A 62 11.65 -17.53 13.56
CA ALA A 62 11.62 -16.10 13.87
C ALA A 62 10.81 -15.22 12.90
N ARG A 63 10.53 -15.63 11.66
CA ARG A 63 9.71 -14.85 10.70
C ARG A 63 8.72 -15.76 9.98
N ARG A 64 7.52 -15.86 10.54
CA ARG A 64 6.40 -16.46 9.82
C ARG A 64 5.96 -15.49 8.73
N VAL A 65 6.36 -15.77 7.50
CA VAL A 65 5.84 -15.05 6.34
C VAL A 65 4.37 -15.40 6.16
N GLU A 66 3.54 -14.38 6.00
CA GLU A 66 2.11 -14.56 5.82
C GLU A 66 1.79 -15.14 4.44
N ASN A 67 0.68 -15.87 4.36
CA ASN A 67 0.30 -16.57 3.14
C ASN A 67 -0.07 -15.53 2.05
N PRO A 68 0.52 -15.59 0.84
CA PRO A 68 0.13 -14.71 -0.27
C PRO A 68 -1.39 -14.67 -0.55
N ALA A 69 -2.10 -15.77 -0.31
CA ALA A 69 -3.56 -15.81 -0.47
C ALA A 69 -4.30 -14.91 0.53
N SER A 70 -3.80 -14.78 1.77
CA SER A 70 -4.37 -13.86 2.76
C SER A 70 -4.18 -12.41 2.33
N HIS A 71 -2.99 -12.07 1.83
CA HIS A 71 -2.71 -10.72 1.33
C HIS A 71 -3.59 -10.34 0.14
N ILE A 72 -3.87 -11.29 -0.78
CA ILE A 72 -4.81 -11.06 -1.88
C ILE A 72 -6.19 -10.70 -1.34
N ALA A 73 -6.72 -11.47 -0.39
CA ALA A 73 -8.05 -11.22 0.18
C ALA A 73 -8.12 -9.87 0.91
N GLU A 74 -7.08 -9.49 1.64
CA GLU A 74 -6.98 -8.17 2.29
C GLU A 74 -6.94 -7.03 1.26
N LEU A 75 -6.15 -7.16 0.20
CA LEU A 75 -6.08 -6.15 -0.85
C LEU A 75 -7.38 -6.03 -1.65
N GLU A 76 -8.08 -7.14 -1.89
CA GLU A 76 -9.41 -7.14 -2.48
C GLU A 76 -10.42 -6.41 -1.58
N HIS A 77 -10.33 -6.61 -0.26
CA HIS A 77 -11.11 -5.85 0.71
C HIS A 77 -10.78 -4.35 0.66
N ASP A 78 -9.50 -4.00 0.70
CA ASP A 78 -9.03 -2.61 0.66
C ASP A 78 -9.43 -1.90 -0.65
N LEU A 79 -9.33 -2.60 -1.78
CA LEU A 79 -9.78 -2.13 -3.09
C LEU A 79 -11.28 -1.86 -3.10
N ASN A 80 -12.07 -2.81 -2.59
CA ASN A 80 -13.51 -2.62 -2.46
C ASN A 80 -13.84 -1.42 -1.55
N GLN A 81 -13.13 -1.26 -0.43
CA GLN A 81 -13.32 -0.12 0.45
C GLN A 81 -13.03 1.22 -0.27
N VAL A 82 -11.92 1.32 -1.00
CA VAL A 82 -11.56 2.51 -1.79
C VAL A 82 -12.64 2.86 -2.82
N GLN A 83 -13.23 1.85 -3.47
CA GLN A 83 -14.23 2.02 -4.53
C GLN A 83 -15.64 2.34 -4.00
N GLN A 84 -16.00 1.84 -2.82
CA GLN A 84 -17.34 1.98 -2.24
C GLN A 84 -17.47 3.17 -1.29
N LEU A 85 -16.38 3.64 -0.69
CA LEU A 85 -16.41 4.82 0.17
C LEU A 85 -16.78 6.06 -0.64
N ARG A 86 -17.82 6.76 -0.15
CA ARG A 86 -18.27 8.01 -0.76
C ARG A 86 -17.19 9.08 -0.63
N HIS A 87 -16.89 9.75 -1.74
CA HIS A 87 -15.92 10.83 -1.84
C HIS A 87 -16.36 11.84 -2.90
N SER A 88 -15.78 13.04 -2.87
CA SER A 88 -16.05 14.09 -3.86
C SER A 88 -15.34 13.87 -5.19
N GLU A 89 -15.64 14.75 -6.16
CA GLU A 89 -14.89 14.83 -7.40
C GLU A 89 -13.40 15.14 -7.18
N ASP A 90 -13.07 15.99 -6.21
CA ASP A 90 -11.67 16.35 -5.91
C ASP A 90 -10.86 15.15 -5.38
N ALA A 91 -11.51 14.23 -4.66
CA ALA A 91 -10.90 12.99 -4.18
C ALA A 91 -10.78 11.91 -5.26
N SER A 92 -11.44 12.06 -6.42
CA SER A 92 -11.56 10.98 -7.43
C SER A 92 -10.20 10.56 -8.00
N ARG A 93 -9.25 11.49 -8.15
CA ARG A 93 -7.89 11.17 -8.62
C ARG A 93 -7.11 10.35 -7.59
N PHE A 94 -7.27 10.67 -6.31
CA PHE A 94 -6.65 9.93 -5.22
C PHE A 94 -7.23 8.51 -5.14
N ALA A 95 -8.56 8.38 -5.16
CA ALA A 95 -9.27 7.10 -5.21
C ALA A 95 -8.80 6.23 -6.38
N SER A 96 -8.76 6.79 -7.59
CA SER A 96 -8.32 6.06 -8.79
C SER A 96 -6.86 5.59 -8.70
N SER A 97 -5.99 6.41 -8.09
CA SER A 97 -4.58 6.07 -7.90
C SER A 97 -4.40 4.93 -6.88
N LEU A 98 -5.19 4.94 -5.80
CA LEU A 98 -5.25 3.85 -4.83
C LEU A 98 -5.75 2.55 -5.45
N SER A 99 -6.85 2.60 -6.21
CA SER A 99 -7.38 1.41 -6.88
C SER A 99 -6.34 0.77 -7.79
N ARG A 100 -5.68 1.58 -8.63
CA ARG A 100 -4.62 1.09 -9.51
C ARG A 100 -3.46 0.46 -8.73
N TYR A 101 -3.07 1.06 -7.61
CA TYR A 101 -2.00 0.53 -6.77
C TYR A 101 -2.37 -0.86 -6.22
N TYR A 102 -3.58 -1.01 -5.68
CA TYR A 102 -4.05 -2.29 -5.13
C TYR A 102 -4.25 -3.36 -6.21
N GLU A 103 -4.78 -3.02 -7.39
CA GLU A 103 -4.89 -3.97 -8.51
C GLU A 103 -3.53 -4.55 -8.92
N LEU A 104 -2.51 -3.69 -9.03
CA LEU A 104 -1.15 -4.13 -9.36
C LEU A 104 -0.55 -4.96 -8.22
N GLN A 105 -0.81 -4.59 -6.97
CA GLN A 105 -0.31 -5.32 -5.81
C GLN A 105 -0.97 -6.70 -5.70
N ILE A 106 -2.27 -6.83 -6.00
CA ILE A 106 -2.96 -8.12 -6.12
C ILE A 106 -2.28 -8.99 -7.20
N GLY A 107 -1.98 -8.41 -8.36
CA GLY A 107 -1.24 -9.11 -9.43
C GLY A 107 0.13 -9.63 -8.98
N TYR A 108 0.87 -8.83 -8.21
CA TYR A 108 2.13 -9.25 -7.59
C TYR A 108 1.94 -10.44 -6.66
N TYR A 109 0.98 -10.40 -5.73
CA TYR A 109 0.76 -11.51 -4.80
C TYR A 109 0.23 -12.78 -5.50
N GLN A 110 -0.51 -12.64 -6.60
CA GLN A 110 -0.87 -13.78 -7.44
C GLN A 110 0.36 -14.45 -8.08
N GLN A 111 1.36 -13.67 -8.51
CA GLN A 111 2.64 -14.21 -8.98
C GLN A 111 3.43 -14.87 -7.84
N LEU A 112 3.43 -14.25 -6.66
CA LEU A 112 4.15 -14.74 -5.49
C LEU A 112 3.59 -16.07 -5.00
N LYS A 113 2.27 -16.21 -5.02
CA LYS A 113 1.58 -17.47 -4.78
C LYS A 113 2.06 -18.56 -5.76
N ARG A 114 2.08 -18.26 -7.06
CA ARG A 114 2.57 -19.20 -8.09
C ARG A 114 4.02 -19.59 -7.87
N TYR A 115 4.86 -18.65 -7.43
CA TYR A 115 6.26 -18.91 -7.07
C TYR A 115 6.37 -19.88 -5.90
N ALA A 116 5.63 -19.63 -4.82
CA ALA A 116 5.66 -20.45 -3.61
C ALA A 116 5.15 -21.89 -3.87
N GLU A 117 4.17 -22.04 -4.76
CA GLU A 117 3.55 -23.32 -5.11
C GLU A 117 4.34 -24.12 -6.18
N THR A 118 5.28 -23.48 -6.87
CA THR A 118 6.03 -24.12 -7.96
C THR A 118 7.21 -24.95 -7.45
N ALA A 119 7.24 -26.24 -7.81
CA ALA A 119 8.38 -27.12 -7.59
C ALA A 119 9.38 -27.15 -8.76
N ASP A 120 9.00 -26.64 -9.94
CA ASP A 120 9.87 -26.56 -11.11
C ASP A 120 10.87 -25.41 -10.97
N LYS A 121 12.17 -25.75 -10.92
CA LYS A 121 13.23 -24.77 -10.68
C LYS A 121 13.32 -23.68 -11.75
N ALA A 122 13.21 -24.04 -13.03
CA ALA A 122 13.33 -23.08 -14.12
C ALA A 122 12.16 -22.09 -14.13
N ARG A 123 10.94 -22.61 -13.89
CA ARG A 123 9.75 -21.79 -13.75
C ARG A 123 9.80 -20.91 -12.50
N LYS A 124 10.38 -21.41 -11.42
CA LYS A 124 10.56 -20.63 -10.19
C LYS A 124 11.50 -19.45 -10.39
N GLU A 125 12.59 -19.64 -11.12
CA GLU A 125 13.53 -18.57 -11.50
C GLU A 125 12.86 -17.52 -12.40
N ALA A 126 12.08 -17.95 -13.39
CA ALA A 126 11.30 -17.04 -14.22
C ALA A 126 10.30 -16.20 -13.40
N LEU A 127 9.57 -16.84 -12.49
CA LEU A 127 8.63 -16.16 -11.59
C LEU A 127 9.33 -15.16 -10.65
N ALA A 128 10.54 -15.48 -10.16
CA ALA A 128 11.32 -14.55 -9.35
C ALA A 128 11.69 -13.28 -10.13
N GLN A 129 12.05 -13.42 -11.41
CA GLN A 129 12.34 -12.28 -12.27
C GLN A 129 11.08 -11.44 -12.54
N GLU A 130 9.95 -12.08 -12.81
CA GLU A 130 8.65 -11.41 -12.98
C GLU A 130 8.26 -10.63 -11.72
N LEU A 131 8.43 -11.23 -10.54
CA LEU A 131 8.15 -10.62 -9.24
C LEU A 131 9.02 -9.39 -9.00
N ASN A 132 10.31 -9.46 -9.30
CA ASN A 132 11.19 -8.31 -9.19
C ASN A 132 10.75 -7.16 -10.12
N VAL A 133 10.39 -7.46 -11.36
CA VAL A 133 9.88 -6.43 -12.30
C VAL A 133 8.58 -5.80 -11.77
N ALA A 134 7.64 -6.62 -11.29
CA ALA A 134 6.39 -6.14 -10.71
C ALA A 134 6.64 -5.29 -9.45
N TYR A 135 7.57 -5.69 -8.58
CA TYR A 135 7.98 -4.92 -7.41
C TYR A 135 8.55 -3.55 -7.78
N GLN A 136 9.46 -3.48 -8.75
CA GLN A 136 10.01 -2.19 -9.21
C GLN A 136 8.93 -1.26 -9.76
N ALA A 137 7.94 -1.82 -10.48
CA ALA A 137 6.79 -1.06 -10.95
C ALA A 137 5.90 -0.56 -9.80
N LEU A 138 5.69 -1.37 -8.76
CA LEU A 138 4.91 -1.00 -7.58
C LEU A 138 5.58 0.08 -6.75
N ARG A 139 6.90 0.00 -6.55
CA ARG A 139 7.71 0.94 -5.74
C ARG A 139 7.63 2.40 -6.19
N VAL A 140 7.35 2.67 -7.47
CA VAL A 140 7.29 4.05 -8.00
C VAL A 140 5.90 4.67 -7.96
N LEU A 141 4.87 3.90 -7.63
CA LEU A 141 3.48 4.36 -7.58
C LEU A 141 3.12 5.10 -6.28
N PRO A 142 3.69 4.78 -5.10
CA PRO A 142 3.36 5.49 -3.87
C PRO A 142 3.52 7.00 -3.97
N ASP A 143 4.58 7.50 -4.61
CA ASP A 143 4.78 8.94 -4.80
C ASP A 143 3.65 9.58 -5.62
N GLN A 144 3.11 8.85 -6.61
CA GLN A 144 1.98 9.32 -7.42
C GLN A 144 0.68 9.35 -6.60
N VAL A 145 0.46 8.33 -5.78
CA VAL A 145 -0.69 8.25 -4.86
C VAL A 145 -0.64 9.39 -3.85
N LEU A 146 0.52 9.62 -3.20
CA LEU A 146 0.72 10.69 -2.23
C LEU A 146 0.63 12.09 -2.87
N ALA A 147 1.10 12.25 -4.10
CA ALA A 147 0.93 13.49 -4.84
C ALA A 147 -0.55 13.79 -5.14
N ALA A 148 -1.33 12.76 -5.53
CA ALA A 148 -2.77 12.89 -5.72
C ALA A 148 -3.50 13.20 -4.41
N GLN A 149 -3.11 12.53 -3.31
CA GLN A 149 -3.63 12.82 -1.96
C GLN A 149 -3.38 14.27 -1.56
N LYS A 150 -2.15 14.76 -1.74
CA LYS A 150 -1.78 16.14 -1.40
C LYS A 150 -2.62 17.16 -2.17
N GLN A 151 -2.73 17.00 -3.49
CA GLN A 151 -3.55 17.89 -4.33
C GLN A 151 -5.00 17.93 -3.89
N PHE A 152 -5.53 16.77 -3.50
CA PHE A 152 -6.89 16.65 -2.99
C PHE A 152 -7.06 17.37 -1.65
N VAL A 153 -6.17 17.14 -0.66
CA VAL A 153 -6.23 17.80 0.65
C VAL A 153 -6.11 19.32 0.51
N GLU A 154 -5.18 19.80 -0.31
CA GLU A 154 -4.99 21.23 -0.56
C GLU A 154 -6.23 21.91 -1.18
N ARG A 155 -7.03 21.18 -1.97
CA ARG A 155 -8.27 21.71 -2.55
C ARG A 155 -9.43 21.67 -1.59
N ALA A 156 -9.57 20.60 -0.82
CA ALA A 156 -10.62 20.45 0.17
C ALA A 156 -10.52 21.46 1.33
N ASP A 157 -9.31 21.97 1.59
CA ASP A 157 -9.05 23.01 2.60
C ASP A 157 -9.29 24.45 2.09
N LEU A 158 -9.59 24.66 0.81
CA LEU A 158 -9.87 26.00 0.27
C LEU A 158 -11.35 26.36 0.46
N PRO A 159 -11.67 27.57 0.96
CA PRO A 159 -13.05 28.04 1.03
C PRO A 159 -13.62 28.19 -0.40
N HIS A 160 -14.69 27.45 -0.69
CA HIS A 160 -15.49 27.57 -1.91
C HIS A 160 -16.59 28.63 -1.78
#